data_AF-A0A7V0Z565-F1
#
_entry.id   AF-A0A7V0Z565-F1
#
_cell.length_a   1.000
_cell.length_b   1.000
_cell.length_c   1.000
_cell.angle_alpha   90.00
_cell.angle_beta   90.00
_cell.angle_gamma   90.00
#
_symmetry.space_group_name_H-M   'P 1'
#
loop_
_entity.id
_entity.type
_entity.pdbx_description
1 polymer ?
#
loop_
_entity_poly.entity_id
_entity_poly.type
_entity_poly.pdbx_seq_one_letter_code
_entity_poly.pdbx_strand_id
1 'polypeptide(L)'
;MELIGYSCSYIPVELLCATGLRPYRLLHGDLNLSQKGERIVRVDACPLVKSNLGFVIENQKKFACIIGSTGCDMSRRMIETIRFMTGIPVYIFNNPRTDNFEIFSNEIDMLIKELEQFFHRRFDKGLIQQECERLERIRQRLRQFDARRRSNPSVLSTTVFQKIMIDYLQGKFSDIKTEFPEEMSYKPRVYLLGSPASYESGPIIELIEKRLRICGDFNCGLSRPIYIKVLEKTIEGLKQAYFKQAPCIFKRPNKGFYEWVDKDLKETKSTGIIAFILDYCDNFDFEIAKMEKRFSLPILKLKSDFSLQNISQLKVRIDAFIEVLASYRGGVI
;
A
#
# COMPACT_ATOMS: atom_id res chain seq x y z
N MET A 1 5.04 8.92 23.82
CA MET A 1 4.47 8.40 22.56
C MET A 1 5.33 8.94 21.43
N GLU A 2 5.71 8.10 20.46
CA GLU A 2 6.66 8.48 19.40
C GLU A 2 6.07 8.35 17.99
N LEU A 3 4.91 7.71 17.84
CA LEU A 3 4.31 7.38 16.55
C LEU A 3 3.04 8.19 16.27
N ILE A 4 2.83 8.53 15.00
CA ILE A 4 1.51 8.82 14.44
C ILE A 4 1.12 7.68 13.51
N GLY A 5 0.08 6.93 13.88
CA GLY A 5 -0.44 5.85 13.05
C GLY A 5 -1.22 6.41 11.87
N TYR A 6 -1.12 5.81 10.67
CA TYR A 6 -1.97 6.18 9.54
C TYR A 6 -2.37 5.00 8.68
N SER A 7 -3.57 5.03 8.07
CA SER A 7 -4.12 3.85 7.37
C SER A 7 -4.14 3.92 5.83
N CYS A 8 -3.94 5.09 5.21
CA CYS A 8 -4.16 5.28 3.77
C CYS A 8 -3.07 6.11 3.06
N SER A 9 -2.75 5.79 1.79
CA SER A 9 -1.68 6.47 1.02
C SER A 9 -2.08 7.87 0.55
N TYR A 10 -3.34 8.24 0.77
CA TYR A 10 -3.86 9.58 0.51
C TYR A 10 -3.62 10.55 1.67
N ILE A 11 -3.18 10.06 2.83
CA ILE A 11 -2.81 10.90 3.96
C ILE A 11 -1.37 11.40 3.74
N PRO A 12 -1.12 12.72 3.71
CA PRO A 12 0.22 13.23 3.47
C PRO A 12 1.21 12.94 4.58
N VAL A 13 2.21 12.11 4.28
CA VAL A 13 3.26 11.71 5.23
C VAL A 13 4.10 12.92 5.65
N GLU A 14 4.26 13.91 4.77
CA GLU A 14 4.95 15.17 5.02
C GLU A 14 4.30 15.93 6.20
N LEU A 15 2.96 15.99 6.24
CA LEU A 15 2.24 16.63 7.34
C LEU A 15 2.42 15.87 8.65
N LEU A 16 2.44 14.53 8.59
CA LEU A 16 2.68 13.70 9.78
C LEU A 16 4.11 13.91 10.30
N CYS A 17 5.12 13.91 9.43
CA CYS A 17 6.50 14.19 9.82
C CYS A 17 6.68 15.61 10.40
N ALA A 18 5.98 16.60 9.85
CA ALA A 18 6.03 17.99 10.32
C ALA A 18 5.38 18.18 11.71
N THR A 19 4.82 17.13 12.33
CA THR A 19 4.49 17.09 13.77
C THR A 19 5.71 16.78 14.68
N GLY A 20 6.86 16.41 14.09
CA GLY A 20 8.03 15.94 14.81
C GLY A 20 7.93 14.49 15.31
N LEU A 21 6.81 13.81 15.04
CA LEU A 21 6.62 12.40 15.35
C LEU A 21 6.90 11.51 14.15
N ARG A 22 7.18 10.23 14.40
CA ARG A 22 7.44 9.25 13.35
C ARG A 22 6.13 8.75 12.74
N PRO A 23 5.89 8.93 11.42
CA PRO A 23 4.73 8.34 10.77
C PRO A 23 4.88 6.81 10.74
N TYR A 24 3.80 6.10 11.10
CA TYR A 24 3.78 4.65 11.14
C TYR A 24 2.56 4.10 10.42
N ARG A 25 2.79 3.41 9.30
CA ARG A 25 1.69 2.85 8.51
C ARG A 25 1.06 1.66 9.23
N LEU A 26 -0.25 1.68 9.39
CA LEU A 26 -1.02 0.53 9.85
C LEU A 26 -1.14 -0.47 8.69
N LEU A 27 -0.23 -1.45 8.65
CA LEU A 27 -0.13 -2.45 7.59
C LEU A 27 0.25 -3.86 8.10
N HIS A 28 -0.12 -4.17 9.35
CA HIS A 28 0.09 -5.50 9.91
C HIS A 28 -0.85 -6.53 9.31
N GLY A 29 -0.29 -7.68 8.96
CA GLY A 29 -0.97 -8.87 8.47
C GLY A 29 -0.45 -10.13 9.16
N ASP A 30 -0.41 -10.10 10.49
CA ASP A 30 -0.02 -11.24 11.30
C ASP A 30 -1.27 -12.05 11.72
N LEU A 31 -1.19 -13.38 11.62
CA LEU A 31 -2.30 -14.26 11.94
C LEU A 31 -2.68 -14.19 13.42
N ASN A 32 -1.71 -14.12 14.33
CA ASN A 32 -2.00 -14.07 15.77
C ASN A 32 -2.68 -12.74 16.13
N LEU A 33 -2.22 -11.63 15.57
CA LEU A 33 -2.87 -10.33 15.71
C LEU A 33 -4.28 -10.32 15.10
N SER A 34 -4.46 -10.97 13.94
CA SER A 34 -5.77 -11.14 13.30
C SER A 34 -6.75 -11.88 14.23
N GLN A 35 -6.33 -13.00 14.82
CA GLN A 35 -7.13 -13.77 15.79
C GLN A 35 -7.47 -12.98 17.06
N LYS A 36 -6.58 -12.09 17.52
CA LYS A 36 -6.91 -11.16 18.62
C LYS A 36 -7.97 -10.16 18.19
N GLY A 37 -7.88 -9.63 16.96
CA GLY A 37 -8.87 -8.73 16.38
C GLY A 37 -10.26 -9.35 16.24
N GLU A 38 -10.36 -10.66 15.98
CA GLU A 38 -11.64 -11.41 15.90
C GLU A 38 -12.44 -11.39 17.21
N ARG A 39 -11.78 -11.14 18.34
CA ARG A 39 -12.47 -11.01 19.64
C ARG A 39 -13.18 -9.65 19.79
N ILE A 40 -12.93 -8.72 18.87
CA ILE A 40 -13.40 -7.32 18.95
C ILE A 40 -14.36 -7.00 17.80
N VAL A 41 -14.06 -7.51 16.60
CA VAL A 41 -14.88 -7.31 15.41
C VAL A 41 -15.29 -8.65 14.80
N ARG A 42 -16.32 -8.62 13.95
CA ARG A 42 -16.84 -9.80 13.24
C ARG A 42 -15.73 -10.63 12.56
N VAL A 43 -15.89 -11.95 12.59
CA VAL A 43 -14.90 -12.92 12.06
C VAL A 43 -14.60 -12.71 10.57
N ASP A 44 -15.61 -12.28 9.82
CA ASP A 44 -15.57 -11.97 8.39
C ASP A 44 -15.21 -10.50 8.10
N ALA A 45 -14.60 -9.81 9.05
CA ALA A 45 -13.88 -8.59 8.76
C ALA A 45 -12.55 -8.90 8.05
N CYS A 46 -12.12 -7.98 7.18
CA CYS A 46 -10.83 -8.04 6.50
C CYS A 46 -9.70 -8.37 7.49
N PRO A 47 -8.84 -9.37 7.20
CA PRO A 47 -7.79 -9.80 8.11
C PRO A 47 -6.79 -8.69 8.43
N LEU A 48 -6.54 -7.76 7.49
CA LEU A 48 -5.69 -6.58 7.72
C LEU A 48 -6.30 -5.66 8.80
N VAL A 49 -7.62 -5.50 8.79
CA VAL A 49 -8.32 -4.69 9.81
C VAL A 49 -8.20 -5.36 11.18
N LYS A 50 -8.44 -6.67 11.25
CA LYS A 50 -8.32 -7.43 12.49
C LYS A 50 -6.90 -7.38 13.06
N SER A 51 -5.89 -7.60 12.22
CA SER A 51 -4.49 -7.57 12.62
C SER A 51 -4.03 -6.18 13.08
N ASN A 52 -4.40 -5.11 12.38
CA ASN A 52 -4.03 -3.75 12.82
C ASN A 52 -4.76 -3.35 14.10
N LEU A 53 -6.01 -3.75 14.28
CA LEU A 53 -6.75 -3.52 15.53
C LEU A 53 -6.07 -4.21 16.71
N GLY A 54 -5.74 -5.49 16.56
CA GLY A 54 -4.97 -6.24 17.55
C GLY A 54 -3.63 -5.56 17.88
N PHE A 55 -2.89 -5.14 16.85
CA PHE A 55 -1.61 -4.44 17.04
C PHE A 55 -1.75 -3.16 17.85
N VAL A 56 -2.68 -2.27 17.46
CA VAL A 56 -2.86 -0.96 18.06
C VAL A 56 -3.27 -1.08 19.53
N ILE A 57 -4.19 -1.99 19.85
CA ILE A 57 -4.67 -2.19 21.23
C ILE A 57 -3.53 -2.65 22.15
N GLU A 58 -2.69 -3.59 21.68
CA GLU A 58 -1.54 -4.07 22.46
C GLU A 58 -0.43 -3.02 22.60
N ASN A 59 -0.33 -2.10 21.63
CA ASN A 59 0.76 -1.14 21.53
C ASN A 59 0.30 0.31 21.75
N GLN A 60 -0.85 0.52 22.39
CA GLN A 60 -1.50 1.83 22.48
C GLN A 60 -0.58 2.96 22.98
N LYS A 61 0.32 2.66 23.93
CA LYS A 61 1.27 3.63 24.51
C LYS A 61 2.31 4.19 23.52
N LYS A 62 2.47 3.56 22.34
CA LYS A 62 3.39 4.01 21.29
C LYS A 62 2.81 5.16 20.45
N PHE A 63 1.49 5.21 20.32
CA PHE A 63 0.79 6.12 19.41
C PHE A 63 0.34 7.40 20.12
N ALA A 64 0.73 8.55 19.57
CA ALA A 64 0.24 9.86 20.02
C ALA A 64 -1.14 10.17 19.43
N CYS A 65 -1.36 9.79 18.18
CA CYS A 65 -2.66 9.82 17.53
C CYS A 65 -2.68 8.84 16.34
N ILE A 66 -3.88 8.59 15.80
CA ILE A 66 -4.09 7.75 14.61
C ILE A 66 -4.94 8.49 13.58
N ILE A 67 -4.44 8.57 12.34
CA ILE A 67 -5.13 9.18 11.21
C ILE A 67 -5.68 8.08 10.30
N GLY A 68 -6.98 7.89 10.37
CA GLY A 68 -7.76 7.00 9.51
C GLY A 68 -8.13 7.62 8.16
N SER A 69 -8.67 6.81 7.26
CA SER A 69 -9.28 7.31 6.02
C SER A 69 -10.45 6.45 5.56
N THR A 70 -11.42 7.07 4.87
CA THR A 70 -12.65 6.44 4.34
C THR A 70 -12.46 5.63 3.05
N GLY A 71 -11.27 5.08 2.78
CA GLY A 71 -10.98 4.33 1.55
C GLY A 71 -11.77 3.02 1.38
N CYS A 72 -11.99 2.28 2.46
CA CYS A 72 -12.96 1.19 2.52
C CYS A 72 -13.71 1.25 3.85
N ASP A 73 -14.93 0.71 3.90
CA ASP A 73 -15.76 0.81 5.09
C ASP A 73 -15.16 0.05 6.28
N MET A 74 -14.55 -1.11 6.07
CA MET A 74 -13.91 -1.86 7.16
C MET A 74 -12.72 -1.10 7.78
N SER A 75 -11.92 -0.39 6.97
CA SER A 75 -10.83 0.46 7.48
C SER A 75 -11.36 1.68 8.24
N ARG A 76 -12.46 2.30 7.78
CA ARG A 76 -13.12 3.37 8.54
C ARG A 76 -13.61 2.86 9.91
N ARG A 77 -14.30 1.71 9.94
CA ARG A 77 -14.81 1.10 11.19
C ARG A 77 -13.68 0.66 12.13
N MET A 78 -12.54 0.22 11.60
CA MET A 78 -11.35 -0.06 12.40
C MET A 78 -10.92 1.16 13.23
N ILE A 79 -10.89 2.34 12.62
CA ILE A 79 -10.43 3.57 13.28
C ILE A 79 -11.44 4.04 14.33
N GLU A 80 -12.74 3.92 14.04
CA GLU A 80 -13.80 4.17 15.03
C GLU A 80 -13.72 3.20 16.21
N THR A 81 -13.41 1.93 15.95
CA THR A 81 -13.23 0.90 17.00
C THR A 81 -12.00 1.21 17.85
N ILE A 82 -10.89 1.63 17.24
CA ILE A 82 -9.69 2.08 17.98
C ILE A 82 -10.05 3.23 18.91
N ARG A 83 -10.81 4.24 18.45
CA ARG A 83 -11.26 5.36 19.31
C ARG A 83 -12.10 4.90 20.50
N PHE A 84 -12.98 3.92 20.29
CA PHE A 84 -13.87 3.43 21.34
C PHE A 84 -13.10 2.58 22.37
N MET A 85 -12.19 1.74 21.90
CA MET A 85 -11.47 0.76 22.73
C MET A 85 -10.22 1.34 23.40
N THR A 86 -9.74 2.49 22.96
CA THR A 86 -8.49 3.10 23.43
C THR A 86 -8.68 4.57 23.73
N GLY A 87 -7.79 5.14 24.55
CA GLY A 87 -7.72 6.59 24.78
C GLY A 87 -6.94 7.36 23.70
N ILE A 88 -6.60 6.73 22.58
CA ILE A 88 -5.77 7.34 21.53
C ILE A 88 -6.61 8.37 20.76
N PRO A 89 -6.15 9.63 20.62
CA PRO A 89 -6.77 10.59 19.71
C PRO A 89 -6.81 10.06 18.27
N VAL A 90 -7.97 10.13 17.61
CA VAL A 90 -8.10 9.72 16.22
C VAL A 90 -8.77 10.78 15.37
N TYR A 91 -8.35 10.87 14.11
CA TYR A 91 -9.02 11.65 13.07
C TYR A 91 -9.30 10.75 11.86
N ILE A 92 -10.47 10.90 11.23
CA ILE A 92 -10.84 10.14 10.03
C ILE A 92 -10.85 11.10 8.84
N PHE A 93 -9.82 11.02 8.00
CA PHE A 93 -9.71 11.77 6.75
C PHE A 93 -10.72 11.25 5.72
N ASN A 94 -11.68 12.08 5.32
CA ASN A 94 -12.67 11.67 4.33
C ASN A 94 -12.10 11.77 2.93
N ASN A 95 -11.67 10.65 2.38
CA ASN A 95 -11.18 10.62 1.01
C ASN A 95 -12.36 10.52 0.05
N PRO A 96 -12.65 11.56 -0.76
CA PRO A 96 -13.84 11.57 -1.61
C PRO A 96 -13.81 10.38 -2.56
N ARG A 97 -14.95 9.71 -2.73
CA ARG A 97 -15.08 8.65 -3.74
C ARG A 97 -15.04 9.24 -5.15
N THR A 98 -15.59 10.43 -5.33
CA THR A 98 -15.57 11.15 -6.60
C THR A 98 -14.21 11.79 -6.87
N ASP A 99 -13.93 12.04 -8.14
CA ASP A 99 -12.77 12.79 -8.58
C ASP A 99 -13.00 14.31 -8.40
N ASN A 100 -13.16 14.73 -7.14
CA ASN A 100 -13.40 16.13 -6.77
C ASN A 100 -12.23 16.67 -5.95
N PHE A 101 -11.45 17.57 -6.56
CA PHE A 101 -10.27 18.16 -5.95
C PHE A 101 -10.60 19.10 -4.78
N GLU A 102 -11.68 19.87 -4.87
CA GLU A 102 -12.07 20.83 -3.83
C GLU A 102 -12.41 20.12 -2.51
N ILE A 103 -13.20 19.04 -2.57
CA ILE A 103 -13.52 18.23 -1.39
C ILE A 103 -12.23 17.63 -0.80
N PHE A 104 -11.36 17.07 -1.64
CA PHE A 104 -10.08 16.52 -1.18
C PHE A 104 -9.20 17.60 -0.52
N SER A 105 -9.10 18.78 -1.14
CA SER A 105 -8.34 19.91 -0.63
C SER A 105 -8.83 20.36 0.74
N ASN A 106 -10.15 20.51 0.90
CA ASN A 106 -10.77 20.90 2.17
C ASN A 106 -10.50 19.86 3.27
N GLU A 107 -10.48 18.57 2.92
CA GLU A 107 -10.16 17.50 3.88
C GLU A 107 -8.69 17.52 4.33
N ILE A 108 -7.77 17.99 3.48
CA ILE A 108 -6.39 18.26 3.88
C ILE A 108 -6.33 19.44 4.85
N ASP A 109 -7.10 20.51 4.61
CA ASP A 109 -7.18 21.65 5.52
C ASP A 109 -7.75 21.25 6.89
N MET A 110 -8.75 20.37 6.91
CA MET A 110 -9.30 19.81 8.15
C MET A 110 -8.28 18.91 8.87
N LEU A 111 -7.56 18.06 8.14
CA LEU A 111 -6.47 17.26 8.72
C LEU A 111 -5.40 18.15 9.37
N ILE A 112 -5.01 19.24 8.72
CA ILE A 112 -4.04 20.20 9.29
C ILE A 112 -4.58 20.76 10.60
N LYS A 113 -5.82 21.29 10.62
CA LYS A 113 -6.44 21.84 11.84
C LYS A 113 -6.48 20.83 12.98
N GLU A 114 -6.80 19.59 12.69
CA GLU A 114 -6.88 18.51 13.69
C GLU A 114 -5.50 18.14 14.25
N LEU A 115 -4.48 18.05 13.40
CA LEU A 115 -3.10 17.86 13.84
C LEU A 115 -2.63 19.05 14.70
N GLU A 116 -2.96 20.29 14.33
CA GLU A 116 -2.64 21.48 15.14
C GLU A 116 -3.32 21.45 16.51
N GLN A 117 -4.55 20.95 16.58
CA GLN A 117 -5.28 20.76 17.84
C GLN A 117 -4.67 19.66 18.70
N PHE A 118 -4.39 18.48 18.13
CA PHE A 118 -3.77 17.36 18.86
C PHE A 118 -2.42 17.73 19.49
N PHE A 119 -1.65 18.59 18.82
CA PHE A 119 -0.30 18.95 19.27
C PHE A 119 -0.19 20.37 19.83
N HIS A 120 -1.31 21.08 19.95
CA HIS A 120 -1.39 22.47 20.45
C HIS A 120 -0.36 23.41 19.80
N ARG A 121 -0.17 23.29 18.49
CA ARG A 121 0.83 24.06 17.73
C ARG A 121 0.37 24.31 16.30
N ARG A 122 0.80 25.40 15.68
CA ARG A 122 0.55 25.66 14.26
C ARG A 122 1.60 24.99 13.38
N PHE A 123 1.22 24.61 12.16
CA PHE A 123 2.20 24.17 11.17
C PHE A 123 3.04 25.34 10.68
N ASP A 124 4.35 25.14 10.73
CA ASP A 124 5.31 26.03 10.12
C ASP A 124 5.45 25.67 8.63
N LYS A 125 5.26 26.67 7.75
CA LYS A 125 5.36 26.48 6.29
C LYS A 125 6.77 26.06 5.86
N GLY A 126 7.81 26.60 6.50
CA GLY A 126 9.20 26.23 6.27
C GLY A 126 9.48 24.79 6.70
N LEU A 127 8.91 24.33 7.82
CA LEU A 127 9.02 22.92 8.24
C LEU A 127 8.32 21.98 7.22
N ILE A 128 7.13 22.34 6.74
CA ILE A 128 6.45 21.55 5.70
C ILE A 128 7.31 21.46 4.45
N GLN A 129 7.89 22.58 4.01
CA GLN A 129 8.80 22.59 2.85
C GLN A 129 9.99 21.65 3.06
N GLN A 130 10.65 21.72 4.23
CA GLN A 130 11.78 20.86 4.58
C GLN A 130 11.39 19.37 4.55
N GLU A 131 10.22 19.01 5.09
CA GLU A 131 9.74 17.63 5.06
C GLU A 131 9.37 17.16 3.66
N CYS A 132 8.81 18.03 2.81
CA CYS A 132 8.55 17.73 1.40
C CYS A 132 9.84 17.46 0.63
N GLU A 133 10.91 18.23 0.88
CA GLU A 133 12.22 18.02 0.27
C GLU A 133 12.88 16.74 0.77
N ARG A 134 12.84 16.51 2.09
CA ARG A 134 13.42 15.32 2.73
C ARG A 134 12.76 14.04 2.22
N LEU A 135 11.43 13.98 2.20
CA LEU A 135 10.71 12.81 1.71
C LEU A 135 10.84 12.61 0.21
N GLU A 136 10.97 13.67 -0.59
CA GLU A 136 11.23 13.53 -2.03
C GLU A 136 12.61 12.90 -2.30
N ARG A 137 13.67 13.30 -1.56
CA ARG A 137 14.99 12.66 -1.65
C ARG A 137 14.91 11.16 -1.34
N ILE A 138 14.16 10.79 -0.30
CA ILE A 138 13.93 9.39 0.07
C ILE A 138 13.17 8.66 -1.05
N ARG A 139 12.04 9.20 -1.53
CA ARG A 139 11.24 8.58 -2.60
C ARG A 139 12.04 8.45 -3.90
N GLN A 140 12.90 9.41 -4.23
CA GLN A 140 13.78 9.33 -5.40
C GLN A 140 14.72 8.13 -5.31
N ARG A 141 15.33 7.91 -4.14
CA ARG A 141 16.15 6.72 -3.89
C ARG A 141 15.34 5.42 -4.00
N LEU A 142 14.15 5.38 -3.40
CA LEU A 142 13.27 4.21 -3.48
C LEU A 142 12.86 3.89 -4.91
N ARG A 143 12.61 4.92 -5.74
CA ARG A 143 12.34 4.74 -7.18
C ARG A 143 13.55 4.21 -7.95
N GLN A 144 14.79 4.45 -7.51
CA GLN A 144 15.96 3.82 -8.12
C GLN A 144 16.00 2.31 -7.83
N PHE A 145 15.67 1.88 -6.61
CA PHE A 145 15.51 0.46 -6.30
C PHE A 145 14.37 -0.15 -7.10
N ASP A 146 13.25 0.56 -7.22
CA ASP A 146 12.13 0.10 -8.03
C ASP A 146 12.47 0.01 -9.52
N ALA A 147 13.27 0.93 -10.05
CA ALA A 147 13.76 0.87 -11.43
C ALA A 147 14.62 -0.40 -11.68
N ARG A 148 15.45 -0.80 -10.71
CA ARG A 148 16.22 -2.06 -10.76
C ARG A 148 15.32 -3.30 -10.66
N ARG A 149 14.22 -3.22 -9.92
CA ARG A 149 13.20 -4.28 -9.87
C ARG A 149 12.44 -4.38 -11.19
N ARG A 150 12.13 -3.24 -11.80
CA ARG A 150 11.41 -3.10 -13.08
C ARG A 150 12.27 -3.41 -14.31
N SER A 151 13.60 -3.39 -14.21
CA SER A 151 14.51 -3.61 -15.35
C SER A 151 14.28 -4.97 -16.03
N ASN A 152 14.75 -5.12 -17.27
CA ASN A 152 14.66 -6.37 -18.02
C ASN A 152 16.03 -6.73 -18.63
N PRO A 153 16.78 -7.71 -18.06
CA PRO A 153 16.41 -8.55 -16.92
C PRO A 153 16.27 -7.76 -15.61
N SER A 154 15.40 -8.24 -14.71
CA SER A 154 15.19 -7.63 -13.39
C SER A 154 16.35 -7.97 -12.49
N VAL A 155 16.92 -6.99 -11.77
CA VAL A 155 18.12 -7.22 -10.91
C VAL A 155 17.82 -7.13 -9.41
N LEU A 156 16.65 -6.61 -9.02
CA LEU A 156 16.22 -6.55 -7.62
C LEU A 156 14.93 -7.35 -7.41
N SER A 157 14.89 -8.23 -6.42
CA SER A 157 13.69 -9.01 -6.10
C SER A 157 12.64 -8.18 -5.37
N THR A 158 11.37 -8.51 -5.56
CA THR A 158 10.27 -7.89 -4.82
C THR A 158 10.31 -8.26 -3.34
N THR A 159 10.85 -9.43 -2.99
CA THR A 159 11.13 -9.83 -1.61
C THR A 159 12.08 -8.85 -0.91
N VAL A 160 13.16 -8.46 -1.59
CA VAL A 160 14.10 -7.45 -1.07
C VAL A 160 13.44 -6.08 -1.07
N PHE A 161 12.76 -5.71 -2.15
CA PHE A 161 12.07 -4.43 -2.26
C PHE A 161 11.00 -4.24 -1.17
N GLN A 162 10.29 -5.31 -0.79
CA GLN A 162 9.32 -5.27 0.30
C GLN A 162 10.00 -4.92 1.63
N LYS A 163 11.17 -5.50 1.94
CA LYS A 163 11.92 -5.17 3.16
C LYS A 163 12.29 -3.69 3.20
N ILE A 164 12.75 -3.14 2.08
CA ILE A 164 13.00 -1.69 1.91
C ILE A 164 11.74 -0.88 2.19
N MET A 165 10.61 -1.30 1.61
CA MET A 165 9.35 -0.59 1.75
C MET A 165 8.78 -0.67 3.16
N ILE A 166 9.01 -1.75 3.90
CA ILE A 166 8.63 -1.87 5.32
C ILE A 166 9.30 -0.75 6.14
N ASP A 167 10.60 -0.54 5.98
CA ASP A 167 11.32 0.52 6.71
C ASP A 167 10.77 1.91 6.37
N TYR A 168 10.49 2.19 5.09
CA TYR A 168 9.85 3.43 4.66
C TYR A 168 8.46 3.62 5.29
N LEU A 169 7.62 2.57 5.26
CA LEU A 169 6.24 2.61 5.75
C LEU A 169 6.17 2.69 7.29
N GLN A 170 7.18 2.22 8.00
CA GLN A 170 7.31 2.37 9.45
C GLN A 170 7.96 3.70 9.87
N GLY A 171 8.27 4.59 8.90
CA GLY A 171 8.93 5.87 9.14
C GLY A 171 10.39 5.75 9.58
N LYS A 172 11.02 4.58 9.38
CA LYS A 172 12.43 4.30 9.69
C LYS A 172 13.34 4.77 8.56
N PHE A 173 13.25 6.06 8.23
CA PHE A 173 13.90 6.61 7.03
C PHE A 173 15.43 6.52 7.06
N SER A 174 16.04 6.57 8.25
CA SER A 174 17.48 6.39 8.46
C SER A 174 17.95 4.95 8.26
N ASP A 175 17.06 3.99 8.48
CA ASP A 175 17.39 2.56 8.53
C ASP A 175 17.28 1.89 7.16
N ILE A 176 16.76 2.63 6.16
CA ILE A 176 16.65 2.18 4.78
C ILE A 176 18.06 1.89 4.26
N LYS A 177 18.41 0.60 4.23
CA LYS A 177 19.69 0.13 3.73
C LYS A 177 19.90 0.56 2.28
N THR A 178 21.16 0.72 1.95
CA THR A 178 21.60 1.32 0.69
C THR A 178 22.03 0.28 -0.33
N GLU A 179 22.34 -0.91 0.17
CA GLU A 179 22.93 -2.02 -0.56
C GLU A 179 22.15 -3.29 -0.29
N PHE A 180 21.89 -4.03 -1.35
CA PHE A 180 21.16 -5.28 -1.31
C PHE A 180 21.76 -6.24 -2.34
N PRO A 181 21.64 -7.56 -2.12
CA PRO A 181 22.07 -8.53 -3.11
C PRO A 181 21.27 -8.32 -4.40
N GLU A 182 21.98 -8.10 -5.50
CA GLU A 182 21.40 -8.08 -6.82
C GLU A 182 21.36 -9.51 -7.38
N GLU A 183 20.23 -9.86 -7.99
CA GLU A 183 19.99 -11.16 -8.62
C GLU A 183 19.31 -10.91 -9.96
N MET A 184 20.07 -11.10 -11.04
CA MET A 184 19.53 -11.07 -12.40
C MET A 184 18.52 -12.21 -12.57
N SER A 185 17.30 -11.86 -12.93
CA SER A 185 16.20 -12.82 -13.12
C SER A 185 15.66 -12.78 -14.54
N TYR A 186 15.58 -13.96 -15.14
CA TYR A 186 14.97 -14.24 -16.44
C TYR A 186 13.65 -15.02 -16.32
N LYS A 187 13.13 -15.17 -15.10
CA LYS A 187 11.84 -15.83 -14.82
C LYS A 187 10.69 -15.07 -15.54
N PRO A 188 9.55 -15.73 -15.83
CA PRO A 188 8.39 -15.05 -16.40
C PRO A 188 7.98 -13.84 -15.54
N ARG A 189 7.81 -12.70 -16.21
CA ARG A 189 7.54 -11.40 -15.57
C ARG A 189 6.05 -11.28 -15.28
N VAL A 190 5.72 -10.93 -14.05
CA VAL A 190 4.33 -10.73 -13.61
C VAL A 190 4.16 -9.40 -12.91
N TYR A 191 2.91 -8.94 -12.90
CA TYR A 191 2.48 -7.72 -12.27
C TYR A 191 1.66 -8.02 -11.02
N LEU A 192 1.98 -7.41 -9.88
CA LEU A 192 1.21 -7.62 -8.64
C LEU A 192 0.20 -6.50 -8.43
N LEU A 193 -1.08 -6.83 -8.27
CA LEU A 193 -2.09 -5.86 -7.86
C LEU A 193 -3.02 -6.46 -6.81
N GLY A 194 -3.81 -5.61 -6.16
CA GLY A 194 -4.85 -6.05 -5.25
C GLY A 194 -4.77 -5.40 -3.88
N SER A 195 -5.20 -6.14 -2.87
CA SER A 195 -5.15 -5.73 -1.47
C SER A 195 -3.70 -5.39 -1.05
N PRO A 196 -3.52 -4.51 -0.04
CA PRO A 196 -2.18 -4.12 0.38
C PRO A 196 -1.33 -5.31 0.81
N ALA A 197 -0.09 -5.38 0.33
CA ALA A 197 0.92 -6.28 0.85
C ALA A 197 1.29 -5.82 2.26
N SER A 198 1.05 -6.68 3.25
CA SER A 198 1.36 -6.41 4.65
C SER A 198 2.86 -6.52 4.94
N TYR A 199 3.26 -6.12 6.15
CA TYR A 199 4.63 -6.35 6.62
C TYR A 199 4.99 -7.84 6.65
N GLU A 200 4.00 -8.70 6.88
CA GLU A 200 4.12 -10.14 7.00
C GLU A 200 3.82 -10.87 5.66
N SER A 201 3.64 -10.16 4.55
CA SER A 201 3.38 -10.78 3.23
C SER A 201 4.62 -11.42 2.58
N GLY A 202 5.79 -11.36 3.23
CA GLY A 202 7.07 -11.90 2.73
C GLY A 202 7.00 -13.33 2.23
N PRO A 203 6.50 -14.31 3.00
CA PRO A 203 6.42 -15.70 2.57
C PRO A 203 5.61 -15.92 1.27
N ILE A 204 4.55 -15.14 1.05
CA ILE A 204 3.74 -15.21 -0.17
C ILE A 204 4.48 -14.61 -1.36
N ILE A 205 5.14 -13.46 -1.17
CA ILE A 205 5.96 -12.82 -2.20
C ILE A 205 7.14 -13.74 -2.58
N GLU A 206 7.82 -14.33 -1.60
CA GLU A 206 8.89 -15.29 -1.80
C GLU A 206 8.40 -16.54 -2.55
N LEU A 207 7.22 -17.05 -2.20
CA LEU A 207 6.62 -18.20 -2.89
C LEU A 207 6.40 -17.90 -4.38
N ILE A 208 5.90 -16.71 -4.72
CA ILE A 208 5.72 -16.28 -6.11
C ILE A 208 7.10 -16.16 -6.79
N GLU A 209 8.07 -15.50 -6.14
CA GLU A 209 9.39 -15.23 -6.72
C GLU A 209 10.30 -16.46 -6.88
N LYS A 210 9.95 -17.61 -6.27
CA LYS A 210 10.60 -18.90 -6.55
C LYS A 210 10.45 -19.31 -8.01
N ARG A 211 9.34 -18.95 -8.66
CA ARG A 211 9.01 -19.38 -10.03
C ARG A 211 8.82 -18.24 -11.03
N LEU A 212 8.35 -17.10 -10.56
CA LEU A 212 8.03 -15.92 -11.36
C LEU A 212 8.93 -14.75 -10.93
N ARG A 213 8.84 -13.62 -11.63
CA ARG A 213 9.45 -12.35 -11.17
C ARG A 213 8.41 -11.25 -11.14
N ILE A 214 8.15 -10.69 -9.97
CA ILE A 214 7.25 -9.54 -9.83
C ILE A 214 8.04 -8.30 -10.25
N CYS A 215 7.71 -7.76 -11.42
CA CYS A 215 8.46 -6.65 -12.04
C CYS A 215 7.74 -5.30 -11.95
N GLY A 216 6.51 -5.29 -11.48
CA GLY A 216 5.70 -4.09 -11.29
C GLY A 216 4.57 -4.36 -10.32
N ASP A 217 3.99 -3.30 -9.76
CA ASP A 217 2.84 -3.44 -8.88
C ASP A 217 1.93 -2.21 -8.85
N PHE A 218 0.65 -2.47 -8.59
CA PHE A 218 -0.29 -1.50 -8.05
C PHE A 218 -0.63 -1.91 -6.62
N ASN A 219 0.29 -1.66 -5.69
CA ASN A 219 0.11 -2.08 -4.30
C ASN A 219 0.49 -0.98 -3.30
N CYS A 220 -0.40 -0.72 -2.32
CA CYS A 220 -0.19 0.32 -1.31
C CYS A 220 0.89 0.00 -0.27
N GLY A 221 1.28 -1.27 -0.17
CA GLY A 221 2.40 -1.75 0.66
C GLY A 221 3.72 -1.86 -0.08
N LEU A 222 3.75 -1.57 -1.38
CA LEU A 222 4.95 -1.63 -2.23
C LEU A 222 5.16 -0.30 -2.93
N SER A 223 5.12 -0.21 -4.27
CA SER A 223 5.65 0.95 -4.97
C SER A 223 4.70 2.16 -5.02
N ARG A 224 3.38 1.97 -4.81
CA ARG A 224 2.41 3.07 -4.98
C ARG A 224 2.74 4.35 -4.16
N PRO A 225 3.13 4.28 -2.88
CA PRO A 225 3.48 5.47 -2.09
C PRO A 225 4.72 6.25 -2.57
N ILE A 226 5.68 5.60 -3.25
CA ILE A 226 6.93 6.24 -3.67
C ILE A 226 6.80 7.02 -4.99
N TYR A 227 5.68 6.81 -5.70
CA TYR A 227 5.34 7.52 -6.94
C TYR A 227 4.53 8.80 -6.71
N ILE A 228 4.20 9.15 -5.46
CA ILE A 228 3.64 10.46 -5.13
C ILE A 228 4.75 11.51 -5.29
N LYS A 229 4.54 12.45 -6.22
CA LYS A 229 5.50 13.52 -6.53
C LYS A 229 4.93 14.87 -6.12
N VAL A 230 5.53 15.47 -5.10
CA VAL A 230 5.18 16.80 -4.61
C VAL A 230 6.06 17.81 -5.35
N LEU A 231 5.55 18.38 -6.45
CA LEU A 231 6.35 19.29 -7.29
C LEU A 231 6.59 20.63 -6.60
N GLU A 232 5.51 21.23 -6.11
CA GLU A 232 5.56 22.45 -5.30
C GLU A 232 5.63 22.07 -3.82
N LYS A 233 6.65 22.56 -3.09
CA LYS A 233 6.93 22.15 -1.71
C LYS A 233 6.10 22.95 -0.69
N THR A 234 4.80 23.03 -0.95
CA THR A 234 3.80 23.79 -0.20
C THR A 234 2.63 22.90 0.19
N ILE A 235 1.72 23.39 1.04
CA ILE A 235 0.46 22.70 1.37
C ILE A 235 -0.37 22.48 0.10
N GLU A 236 -0.44 23.48 -0.77
CA GLU A 236 -1.14 23.44 -2.06
C GLU A 236 -0.52 22.38 -2.98
N GLY A 237 0.80 22.29 -3.02
CA GLY A 237 1.50 21.25 -3.74
C GLY A 237 1.23 19.84 -3.19
N LEU A 238 1.12 19.68 -1.86
CA LEU A 238 0.71 18.41 -1.25
C LEU A 238 -0.72 18.02 -1.65
N LYS A 239 -1.66 18.97 -1.57
CA LYS A 239 -3.05 18.75 -2.01
C LYS A 239 -3.08 18.24 -3.45
N GLN A 240 -2.37 18.91 -4.35
CA GLN A 240 -2.28 18.52 -5.76
C GLN A 240 -1.65 17.13 -5.95
N ALA A 241 -0.51 16.88 -5.31
CA ALA A 241 0.24 15.64 -5.47
C ALA A 241 -0.53 14.40 -4.97
N TYR A 242 -1.13 14.50 -3.78
CA TYR A 242 -1.87 13.39 -3.20
C TYR A 242 -3.21 13.15 -3.88
N PHE A 243 -3.84 14.18 -4.44
CA PHE A 243 -5.03 14.01 -5.28
C PHE A 243 -4.69 13.31 -6.60
N LYS A 244 -3.66 13.77 -7.30
CA LYS A 244 -3.23 13.28 -8.64
C LYS A 244 -2.44 11.97 -8.61
N GLN A 245 -2.17 11.40 -7.44
CA GLN A 245 -1.49 10.10 -7.34
C GLN A 245 -2.26 9.02 -8.10
N ALA A 246 -1.59 7.91 -8.44
CA ALA A 246 -2.21 6.76 -9.12
C ALA A 246 -3.53 6.37 -8.43
N PRO A 247 -4.71 6.53 -9.07
CA PRO A 247 -5.98 6.55 -8.37
C PRO A 247 -6.35 5.16 -7.84
N CYS A 248 -6.70 5.07 -6.56
CA CYS A 248 -7.10 3.80 -5.95
C CYS A 248 -8.41 3.29 -6.56
N ILE A 249 -8.59 1.98 -6.55
CA ILE A 249 -9.72 1.30 -7.17
C ILE A 249 -11.09 1.71 -6.61
N PHE A 250 -11.18 2.27 -5.41
CA PHE A 250 -12.43 2.74 -4.82
C PHE A 250 -12.93 4.07 -5.42
N LYS A 251 -12.09 4.84 -6.13
CA LYS A 251 -12.47 6.10 -6.76
C LYS A 251 -13.52 5.88 -7.86
N ARG A 252 -14.40 6.83 -8.11
CA ARG A 252 -15.49 6.73 -9.10
C ARG A 252 -15.58 8.02 -9.94
N PRO A 253 -15.67 7.91 -11.28
CA PRO A 253 -15.49 6.68 -12.08
C PRO A 253 -14.07 6.11 -11.92
N ASN A 254 -13.91 4.78 -11.95
CA ASN A 254 -12.62 4.13 -11.69
C ASN A 254 -11.74 3.93 -12.93
N LYS A 255 -12.01 4.64 -14.04
CA LYS A 255 -11.28 4.50 -15.30
C LYS A 255 -9.78 4.76 -15.14
N GLY A 256 -9.40 5.76 -14.35
CA GLY A 256 -8.00 6.12 -14.13
C GLY A 256 -7.17 5.00 -13.49
N PHE A 257 -7.78 4.10 -12.69
CA PHE A 257 -7.07 2.92 -12.17
C PHE A 257 -6.66 2.00 -13.33
N TYR A 258 -7.61 1.68 -14.22
CA TYR A 258 -7.37 0.80 -15.36
C TYR A 258 -6.35 1.40 -16.33
N GLU A 259 -6.48 2.69 -16.65
CA GLU A 259 -5.54 3.40 -17.52
C GLU A 259 -4.11 3.41 -16.96
N TRP A 260 -3.98 3.60 -15.64
CA TRP A 260 -2.69 3.57 -14.97
C TRP A 260 -2.08 2.17 -15.03
N VAL A 261 -2.86 1.13 -14.71
CA VAL A 261 -2.38 -0.27 -14.74
C VAL A 261 -2.03 -0.71 -16.17
N ASP A 262 -2.84 -0.35 -17.17
CA ASP A 262 -2.55 -0.65 -18.58
C ASP A 262 -1.18 -0.09 -19.02
N LYS A 263 -0.90 1.15 -18.62
CA LYS A 263 0.39 1.78 -18.89
C LYS A 263 1.53 1.03 -18.18
N ASP A 264 1.36 0.75 -16.90
CA ASP A 264 2.43 0.12 -16.09
C ASP A 264 2.69 -1.34 -16.49
N LEU A 265 1.67 -2.08 -16.93
CA LEU A 265 1.81 -3.43 -17.50
C LEU A 265 2.73 -3.45 -18.74
N LYS A 266 2.57 -2.45 -19.63
CA LYS A 266 3.41 -2.29 -20.82
C LYS A 266 4.84 -1.91 -20.46
N GLU A 267 5.01 -0.92 -19.58
CA GLU A 267 6.34 -0.45 -19.14
C GLU A 267 7.14 -1.57 -18.46
N THR A 268 6.47 -2.40 -17.67
CA THR A 268 7.10 -3.50 -16.93
C THR A 268 7.28 -4.76 -17.77
N LYS A 269 6.77 -4.79 -19.01
CA LYS A 269 6.76 -5.97 -19.90
C LYS A 269 6.22 -7.21 -19.19
N SER A 270 5.17 -7.03 -18.40
CA SER A 270 4.55 -8.11 -17.64
C SER A 270 3.74 -9.01 -18.57
N THR A 271 3.86 -10.33 -18.39
CA THR A 271 3.18 -11.34 -19.20
C THR A 271 1.97 -11.97 -18.50
N GLY A 272 1.75 -11.62 -17.23
CA GLY A 272 0.60 -12.05 -16.43
C GLY A 272 0.44 -11.19 -15.19
N ILE A 273 -0.71 -11.32 -14.53
CA ILE A 273 -1.07 -10.54 -13.35
C ILE A 273 -1.30 -11.49 -12.18
N ILE A 274 -0.69 -11.18 -11.04
CA ILE A 274 -1.04 -11.78 -9.74
C ILE A 274 -1.98 -10.82 -9.02
N ALA A 275 -3.25 -11.22 -8.87
CA ALA A 275 -4.21 -10.49 -8.07
C ALA A 275 -4.18 -11.03 -6.63
N PHE A 276 -3.43 -10.36 -5.75
CA PHE A 276 -3.36 -10.69 -4.32
C PHE A 276 -4.54 -10.05 -3.59
N ILE A 277 -5.45 -10.87 -3.08
CA ILE A 277 -6.70 -10.41 -2.49
C ILE A 277 -6.80 -10.94 -1.06
N LEU A 278 -6.90 -10.02 -0.10
CA LEU A 278 -7.22 -10.38 1.26
C LEU A 278 -8.68 -10.79 1.35
N ASP A 279 -8.97 -11.76 2.22
CA ASP A 279 -10.35 -12.17 2.44
C ASP A 279 -11.22 -10.97 2.85
N TYR A 280 -12.44 -10.95 2.31
CA TYR A 280 -13.42 -9.88 2.49
C TYR A 280 -12.97 -8.51 1.95
N CYS A 281 -12.01 -8.46 1.02
CA CYS A 281 -11.64 -7.22 0.32
C CYS A 281 -12.56 -6.94 -0.88
N ASP A 282 -13.70 -6.30 -0.61
CA ASP A 282 -14.71 -6.01 -1.65
C ASP A 282 -14.16 -5.14 -2.79
N ASN A 283 -13.38 -4.11 -2.46
CA ASN A 283 -12.87 -3.14 -3.43
C ASN A 283 -12.10 -3.78 -4.61
N PHE A 284 -11.33 -4.83 -4.34
CA PHE A 284 -10.56 -5.52 -5.39
C PHE A 284 -11.27 -6.78 -5.89
N ASP A 285 -11.91 -7.55 -5.01
CA ASP A 285 -12.53 -8.82 -5.42
C ASP A 285 -13.68 -8.58 -6.43
N PHE A 286 -14.51 -7.56 -6.23
CA PHE A 286 -15.60 -7.21 -7.15
C PHE A 286 -15.12 -6.75 -8.54
N GLU A 287 -13.87 -6.32 -8.67
CA GLU A 287 -13.35 -5.76 -9.91
C GLU A 287 -12.63 -6.83 -10.76
N ILE A 288 -12.39 -8.04 -10.24
CA ILE A 288 -11.62 -9.08 -10.95
C ILE A 288 -12.22 -9.43 -12.32
N ALA A 289 -13.52 -9.69 -12.40
CA ALA A 289 -14.16 -10.02 -13.68
C ALA A 289 -14.05 -8.87 -14.71
N LYS A 290 -14.00 -7.62 -14.25
CA LYS A 290 -13.78 -6.45 -15.10
C LYS A 290 -12.31 -6.32 -15.51
N MET A 291 -11.37 -6.63 -14.60
CA MET A 291 -9.94 -6.67 -14.89
C MET A 291 -9.59 -7.74 -15.93
N GLU A 292 -10.15 -8.95 -15.82
CA GLU A 292 -9.94 -10.05 -16.78
C GLU A 292 -10.36 -9.65 -18.19
N LYS A 293 -11.49 -8.95 -18.32
CA LYS A 293 -11.96 -8.40 -19.61
C LYS A 293 -11.11 -7.24 -20.12
N ARG A 294 -10.46 -6.48 -19.22
CA ARG A 294 -9.74 -5.25 -19.58
C ARG A 294 -8.28 -5.50 -19.96
N PHE A 295 -7.55 -6.31 -19.21
CA PHE A 295 -6.09 -6.32 -19.26
C PHE A 295 -5.47 -7.27 -20.30
N SER A 296 -6.25 -8.09 -21.00
CA SER A 296 -5.77 -9.02 -22.05
C SER A 296 -4.53 -9.85 -21.65
N LEU A 297 -4.35 -10.09 -20.36
CA LEU A 297 -3.28 -10.88 -19.77
C LEU A 297 -3.90 -11.90 -18.80
N PRO A 298 -3.36 -13.12 -18.71
CA PRO A 298 -3.78 -14.09 -17.71
C PRO A 298 -3.68 -13.49 -16.29
N ILE A 299 -4.74 -13.69 -15.49
CA ILE A 299 -4.79 -13.24 -14.09
C ILE A 299 -4.85 -14.45 -13.16
N LEU A 300 -3.91 -14.55 -12.22
CA LEU A 300 -3.96 -15.50 -11.11
C LEU A 300 -4.42 -14.80 -9.84
N LYS A 301 -5.63 -15.11 -9.39
CA LYS A 301 -6.16 -14.62 -8.10
C LYS A 301 -5.65 -15.46 -6.94
N LEU A 302 -4.87 -14.87 -6.04
CA LEU A 302 -4.41 -15.49 -4.80
C LEU A 302 -5.15 -14.87 -3.61
N LYS A 303 -5.93 -15.69 -2.89
CA LYS A 303 -6.61 -15.27 -1.66
C LYS A 303 -5.73 -15.51 -0.43
N SER A 304 -5.86 -14.65 0.58
CA SER A 304 -5.11 -14.78 1.83
C SER A 304 -5.87 -14.19 3.02
N ASP A 305 -5.83 -14.93 4.13
CA ASP A 305 -6.20 -14.52 5.48
C ASP A 305 -4.96 -14.32 6.38
N PHE A 306 -3.77 -14.29 5.77
CA PHE A 306 -2.43 -14.39 6.38
C PHE A 306 -2.05 -15.77 6.94
N SER A 307 -2.94 -16.77 6.85
CA SER A 307 -2.57 -18.14 7.19
C SER A 307 -1.63 -18.73 6.13
N LEU A 308 -0.67 -19.52 6.60
CA LEU A 308 0.24 -20.27 5.75
C LEU A 308 -0.21 -21.73 5.53
N GLN A 309 -1.38 -22.11 6.06
CA GLN A 309 -1.94 -23.45 5.92
C GLN A 309 -2.17 -23.81 4.45
N ASN A 310 -2.48 -22.81 3.62
CA ASN A 310 -2.75 -22.98 2.20
C ASN A 310 -1.52 -22.84 1.28
N ILE A 311 -0.29 -22.74 1.81
CA ILE A 311 0.93 -22.56 0.99
C ILE A 311 1.06 -23.64 -0.10
N SER A 312 0.83 -24.91 0.25
CA SER A 312 0.97 -26.02 -0.71
C SER A 312 -0.02 -25.87 -1.88
N GLN A 313 -1.24 -25.44 -1.59
CA GLN A 313 -2.24 -25.16 -2.63
C GLN A 313 -1.85 -23.95 -3.48
N LEU A 314 -1.36 -22.87 -2.86
CA LEU A 314 -0.87 -21.69 -3.58
C LEU A 314 0.28 -22.05 -4.53
N LYS A 315 1.19 -22.93 -4.09
CA LYS A 315 2.30 -23.44 -4.93
C LYS A 315 1.78 -24.13 -6.19
N VAL A 316 0.84 -25.07 -6.07
CA VAL A 316 0.25 -25.77 -7.22
C VAL A 316 -0.41 -24.80 -8.19
N ARG A 317 -1.12 -23.78 -7.69
CA ARG A 317 -1.76 -22.76 -8.53
C ARG A 317 -0.75 -21.86 -9.25
N ILE A 318 0.36 -21.53 -8.60
CA ILE A 318 1.46 -20.79 -9.24
C ILE A 318 2.13 -21.64 -10.31
N ASP A 319 2.41 -22.92 -10.03
CA ASP A 319 3.02 -23.84 -11.01
C ASP A 319 2.11 -23.99 -12.25
N ALA A 320 0.80 -24.20 -12.07
CA ALA A 320 -0.17 -24.24 -13.17
C ALA A 320 -0.26 -22.91 -13.95
N PHE A 321 -0.11 -21.78 -13.26
CA PHE A 321 -0.13 -20.47 -13.93
C PHE A 321 1.07 -20.27 -14.86
N ILE A 322 2.24 -20.84 -14.55
CA ILE A 322 3.40 -20.79 -15.44
C ILE A 322 3.10 -21.47 -16.78
N GLU A 323 2.39 -22.59 -16.76
CA GLU A 323 1.97 -23.30 -17.98
C GLU A 323 1.05 -22.41 -18.83
N VAL A 324 0.08 -21.73 -18.18
CA VAL A 324 -0.80 -20.75 -18.85
C VAL A 324 0.02 -19.62 -19.48
N LEU A 325 1.02 -19.08 -18.79
CA LEU A 325 1.88 -18.01 -19.32
C LEU A 325 2.70 -18.49 -20.53
N ALA A 326 3.15 -19.74 -20.52
CA ALA A 326 3.90 -20.32 -21.64
C ALA A 326 3.01 -20.47 -22.88
N SER A 327 1.78 -20.99 -22.73
CA SER A 327 0.82 -21.11 -23.83
C SER A 327 0.38 -19.75 -24.39
N TYR A 328 0.24 -18.73 -23.53
CA TYR A 328 -0.17 -17.39 -23.95
C TYR A 328 0.90 -16.70 -24.82
N ARG A 329 2.18 -17.01 -24.61
CA ARG A 329 3.28 -16.52 -25.47
C ARG A 329 3.29 -17.17 -26.86
N GLY A 330 2.75 -18.38 -26.99
CA GLY A 330 2.64 -19.10 -28.27
C GLY A 330 1.47 -18.67 -29.16
N GLY A 331 0.55 -17.83 -28.65
CA GLY A 331 -0.64 -17.35 -29.36
C GLY A 331 -0.49 -15.98 -30.02
N VAL A 332 0.69 -15.36 -29.95
CA VAL A 332 1.02 -14.15 -30.70
C VAL A 332 1.86 -14.58 -31.91
N ILE A 333 1.17 -15.00 -32.98
CA ILE A 333 1.73 -15.18 -34.33
C ILE A 333 1.37 -13.93 -35.14
#